data_AF-A0A382JNB0-F1
#
_entry.id   AF-A0A382JNB0-F1
#
_cell.length_a   1.000
_cell.length_b   1.000
_cell.length_c   1.000
_cell.angle_alpha   90.00
_cell.angle_beta   90.00
_cell.angle_gamma   90.00
#
_symmetry.space_group_name_H-M   'P 1'
#
loop_
_entity.id
_entity.type
_entity.pdbx_description
1 polymer ?
#
loop_
_entity_poly.entity_id
_entity_poly.type
_entity_poly.pdbx_seq_one_letter_code
_entity_poly.pdbx_strand_id
1 'polypeptide(L)'
;MAHGSAVRIIYDQSFTGGKVMALITAIGATELTTTTGLIDASELNDAATDPRLSIEKISWNLKSAAGYFSIIFDASTDVTALSLGGNGHWGKSHTAGLDAAITNNAGSGVTGDVIVTTTGFEAAETISVALILKKESGYGTRSDYSG
;
A
#
# COMPACT_ATOMS: atom_id res chain seq x y z
N MET A 1 23.44 2.91 -14.39
CA MET A 1 23.03 1.53 -14.74
C MET A 1 21.52 1.51 -14.66
N ALA A 2 20.82 1.06 -15.70
CA ALA A 2 19.37 1.07 -15.71
C ALA A 2 18.81 0.15 -14.61
N HIS A 3 18.17 0.74 -13.61
CA HIS A 3 17.32 0.02 -12.67
C HIS A 3 16.08 -0.39 -13.47
N GLY A 4 15.69 -1.66 -13.45
CA GLY A 4 14.56 -2.15 -14.26
C GLY A 4 13.29 -1.33 -13.96
N SER A 5 12.49 -1.05 -15.00
CA SER A 5 11.19 -0.39 -14.82
C SER A 5 10.37 -1.16 -13.79
N ALA A 6 9.74 -0.46 -12.85
CA ALA A 6 8.93 -1.10 -11.84
C ALA A 6 7.83 -1.95 -12.50
N VAL A 7 7.67 -3.19 -12.06
CA VAL A 7 6.56 -4.05 -12.50
C VAL A 7 5.45 -3.92 -11.47
N ARG A 8 4.23 -3.63 -11.93
CA ARG A 8 3.04 -3.47 -11.10
C ARG A 8 1.97 -4.45 -11.56
N ILE A 9 1.59 -5.36 -10.68
CA ILE A 9 0.47 -6.29 -10.88
C ILE A 9 -0.51 -6.06 -9.75
N ILE A 10 -1.72 -5.65 -10.10
CA ILE A 10 -2.79 -5.36 -9.13
C ILE A 10 -3.98 -6.25 -9.49
N TYR A 11 -4.43 -7.01 -8.50
CA TYR A 11 -5.72 -7.69 -8.52
C TYR A 11 -6.66 -6.95 -7.59
N ASP A 12 -7.82 -6.56 -8.10
CA ASP A 12 -8.77 -5.71 -7.39
C ASP A 12 -10.16 -6.36 -7.40
N GLN A 13 -10.68 -6.66 -6.22
CA GLN A 13 -12.05 -7.15 -6.05
C GLN A 13 -13.01 -5.99 -5.84
N SER A 14 -14.17 -6.10 -6.47
CA SER A 14 -15.28 -5.14 -6.32
C SER A 14 -15.81 -5.04 -4.89
N PHE A 15 -16.43 -3.89 -4.65
CA PHE A 15 -17.21 -3.53 -3.46
C PHE A 15 -16.43 -3.43 -2.14
N THR A 16 -17.07 -2.78 -1.16
CA THR A 16 -16.61 -2.73 0.24
C THR A 16 -16.43 -4.16 0.79
N GLY A 17 -15.32 -4.39 1.49
CA GLY A 17 -14.88 -5.71 1.96
C GLY A 17 -14.02 -6.49 0.96
N GLY A 18 -14.00 -6.07 -0.31
CA GLY A 18 -13.14 -6.64 -1.36
C GLY A 18 -11.65 -6.50 -1.05
N LYS A 19 -10.86 -7.44 -1.58
CA LYS A 19 -9.40 -7.44 -1.46
C LYS A 19 -8.74 -6.77 -2.65
N VAL A 20 -7.69 -6.01 -2.35
CA VAL A 20 -6.72 -5.52 -3.34
C VAL A 20 -5.40 -6.21 -3.06
N MET A 21 -4.90 -6.96 -4.02
CA MET A 21 -3.60 -7.62 -3.93
C MET A 21 -2.66 -6.96 -4.91
N ALA A 22 -1.53 -6.48 -4.43
CA ALA A 22 -0.55 -5.79 -5.27
C ALA A 22 0.81 -6.46 -5.14
N LEU A 23 1.45 -6.74 -6.27
CA LEU A 23 2.86 -7.04 -6.36
C LEU A 23 3.53 -5.93 -7.14
N ILE A 24 4.44 -5.22 -6.48
CA ILE A 24 5.16 -4.09 -7.08
C ILE A 24 6.64 -4.31 -6.84
N THR A 25 7.41 -4.50 -7.90
CA THR A 25 8.83 -4.87 -7.80
C THR A 25 9.74 -3.85 -8.45
N ALA A 26 11.00 -3.85 -8.01
CA ALA A 26 12.06 -3.02 -8.56
C ALA A 26 11.74 -1.51 -8.62
N ILE A 27 11.02 -0.98 -7.62
CA ILE A 27 10.80 0.46 -7.48
C ILE A 27 12.15 1.13 -7.18
N GLY A 28 12.69 1.88 -8.15
CA GLY A 28 13.97 2.58 -8.03
C GLY A 28 13.82 4.07 -7.67
N ALA A 29 14.93 4.73 -7.37
CA ALA A 29 14.94 6.14 -6.94
C ALA A 29 14.28 7.12 -7.93
N THR A 30 14.35 6.86 -9.24
CA THR A 30 13.72 7.70 -10.27
C THR A 30 12.22 7.51 -10.38
N GLU A 31 11.70 6.36 -9.94
CA GLU A 31 10.27 6.11 -9.85
C GLU A 31 9.71 6.77 -8.58
N LEU A 32 10.52 6.94 -7.53
CA LEU A 32 10.14 7.49 -6.23
C LEU A 32 10.05 9.02 -6.19
N THR A 33 9.87 9.71 -7.32
CA THR A 33 9.71 11.17 -7.35
C THR A 33 8.36 11.56 -6.74
N THR A 34 8.38 11.60 -5.41
CA THR A 34 7.44 12.13 -4.42
C THR A 34 6.05 11.53 -4.29
N THR A 35 5.53 10.75 -5.25
CA THR A 35 4.21 10.11 -5.09
C THR A 35 4.02 8.95 -6.06
N THR A 36 4.93 7.98 -6.06
CA THR A 36 4.56 6.68 -6.62
C THR A 36 3.55 6.03 -5.68
N GLY A 37 2.26 6.30 -5.94
CA GLY A 37 1.17 5.55 -5.37
C GLY A 37 1.42 4.08 -5.65
N LEU A 38 1.66 3.29 -4.62
CA LEU A 38 1.65 1.83 -4.73
C LEU A 38 0.26 1.40 -5.18
N ILE A 39 -0.77 2.01 -4.57
CA ILE A 39 -2.17 1.83 -4.90
C ILE A 39 -2.82 3.20 -4.93
N ASP A 40 -3.38 3.54 -6.08
CA ASP A 40 -4.35 4.61 -6.22
C ASP A 40 -5.71 4.04 -5.85
N ALA A 41 -6.27 4.48 -4.73
CA ALA A 41 -7.52 3.97 -4.20
C ALA A 41 -8.73 4.52 -4.94
N SER A 42 -8.58 5.69 -5.56
CA SER A 42 -9.64 6.35 -6.32
C SER A 42 -9.88 5.70 -7.69
N GLU A 43 -8.87 5.02 -8.23
CA GLU A 43 -8.94 4.27 -9.50
C GLU A 43 -9.35 2.80 -9.32
N LEU A 44 -9.57 2.34 -8.07
CA LEU A 44 -10.04 0.97 -7.82
C LEU A 44 -11.53 0.82 -8.16
N ASN A 45 -11.93 -0.40 -8.50
CA ASN A 45 -13.31 -0.74 -8.80
C ASN A 45 -14.24 -0.33 -7.67
N ASP A 46 -15.36 0.28 -8.06
CA ASP A 46 -16.40 0.78 -7.17
C ASP A 46 -15.96 1.90 -6.22
N ALA A 47 -14.82 2.56 -6.45
CA ALA A 47 -14.43 3.73 -5.67
C ALA A 47 -15.50 4.83 -5.74
N ALA A 48 -15.76 5.45 -4.60
CA ALA A 48 -16.69 6.55 -4.42
C ALA A 48 -16.02 7.67 -3.62
N THR A 49 -16.77 8.38 -2.77
CA THR A 49 -16.21 9.45 -1.93
C THR A 49 -15.39 8.88 -0.77
N ASP A 50 -14.20 9.43 -0.55
CA ASP A 50 -13.27 9.11 0.53
C ASP A 50 -12.96 7.59 0.65
N PRO A 51 -12.41 6.96 -0.41
CA PRO A 51 -12.08 5.54 -0.37
C PRO A 51 -11.04 5.25 0.72
N ARG A 52 -11.25 4.19 1.50
CA ARG A 52 -10.36 3.79 2.59
C ARG A 52 -9.94 2.34 2.46
N LEU A 53 -8.63 2.13 2.52
CA LEU A 53 -8.01 0.81 2.53
C LEU A 53 -7.43 0.53 3.92
N SER A 54 -7.42 -0.74 4.33
CA SER A 54 -6.60 -1.22 5.43
C SER A 54 -5.52 -2.16 4.90
N ILE A 55 -4.32 -2.11 5.49
CA ILE A 55 -3.24 -3.05 5.17
C ILE A 55 -3.44 -4.30 6.03
N GLU A 56 -3.75 -5.43 5.40
CA GLU A 56 -3.90 -6.71 6.09
C GLU A 56 -2.61 -7.51 6.14
N LYS A 57 -1.84 -7.48 5.05
CA LYS A 57 -0.54 -8.16 4.94
C LYS A 57 0.41 -7.36 4.07
N ILE A 58 1.68 -7.46 4.40
CA ILE A 58 2.77 -6.97 3.57
C ILE A 58 3.96 -7.89 3.64
N SER A 59 4.61 -8.13 2.50
CA SER A 59 5.96 -8.67 2.42
C SER A 59 6.83 -7.70 1.64
N TRP A 60 8.07 -7.48 2.08
CA TRP A 60 8.96 -6.53 1.43
C TRP A 60 10.39 -7.05 1.31
N ASN A 61 11.06 -6.53 0.29
CA ASN A 61 12.49 -6.60 0.12
C ASN A 61 13.00 -5.18 -0.17
N LEU A 62 13.84 -4.67 0.74
CA LEU A 62 14.60 -3.47 0.52
C LEU A 62 16.04 -3.85 0.18
N LYS A 63 16.47 -3.49 -1.02
CA LYS A 63 17.87 -3.55 -1.42
C LYS A 63 18.50 -2.18 -1.18
N SER A 64 18.88 -1.94 0.07
CA SER A 64 19.56 -0.71 0.51
C SER A 64 20.64 -1.02 1.53
N ALA A 65 21.71 -0.23 1.55
CA ALA A 65 22.81 -0.40 2.51
C ALA A 65 22.53 0.26 3.86
N ALA A 66 21.74 1.34 3.89
CA ALA A 66 21.49 2.13 5.10
C ALA A 66 20.11 2.81 5.15
N GLY A 67 19.35 2.76 4.05
CA GLY A 67 18.06 3.40 3.95
C GLY A 67 16.92 2.58 4.53
N TYR A 68 15.78 3.23 4.66
CA TYR A 68 14.49 2.61 4.95
C TYR A 68 13.40 3.29 4.11
N PHE A 69 12.25 2.64 4.00
CA PHE A 69 11.09 3.21 3.33
C PHE A 69 9.88 3.18 4.25
N SER A 70 8.96 4.12 4.01
CA SER A 70 7.72 4.23 4.74
C SER A 70 6.55 4.07 3.79
N ILE A 71 5.52 3.37 4.26
CA ILE A 71 4.21 3.34 3.62
C ILE A 71 3.36 4.40 4.27
N ILE A 72 2.75 5.23 3.44
CA ILE A 72 1.94 6.36 3.85
C ILE A 72 0.53 6.18 3.27
N PHE A 73 -0.46 6.51 4.10
CA PHE A 73 -1.80 6.77 3.64
C PHE A 73 -1.93 8.24 3.27
N ASP A 74 -2.22 8.50 1.99
CA ASP A 74 -2.35 9.85 1.47
C ASP A 74 -3.67 10.50 1.92
N ALA A 75 -3.56 11.74 2.35
CA ALA A 75 -4.67 12.60 2.74
C ALA A 75 -4.20 14.06 2.78
N SER A 76 -5.10 14.99 3.12
CA SER A 76 -4.69 16.39 3.36
C SER A 76 -3.52 16.53 4.35
N THR A 77 -3.42 15.60 5.29
CA THR A 77 -2.21 15.35 6.08
C THR A 77 -1.88 13.86 6.03
N ASP A 78 -0.81 13.53 5.34
CA ASP A 78 -0.27 12.17 5.24
C ASP A 78 -0.09 11.49 6.59
N VAL A 79 -0.44 10.20 6.64
CA VAL A 79 -0.23 9.36 7.83
C VAL A 79 0.69 8.20 7.51
N THR A 80 1.82 8.12 8.22
CA THR A 80 2.72 6.97 8.13
C THR A 80 2.05 5.74 8.73
N ALA A 81 1.82 4.72 7.90
CA ALA A 81 1.31 3.43 8.31
C ALA A 81 2.42 2.53 8.89
N LEU A 82 3.56 2.45 8.19
CA LEU A 82 4.68 1.57 8.51
C LEU A 82 6.01 2.22 8.08
N SER A 83 7.07 1.95 8.83
CA SER A 83 8.45 2.24 8.42
C SER A 83 9.26 0.95 8.43
N LEU A 84 9.87 0.62 7.29
CA LEU A 84 10.37 -0.70 6.97
C LEU A 84 11.82 -0.62 6.47
N GLY A 85 12.68 -1.42 7.09
CA GLY A 85 14.06 -1.63 6.68
C GLY A 85 14.30 -3.10 6.30
N GLY A 86 15.40 -3.37 5.61
CA GLY A 86 15.82 -4.73 5.24
C GLY A 86 14.72 -5.53 4.54
N ASN A 87 14.58 -6.80 4.89
CA ASN A 87 13.57 -7.68 4.32
C ASN A 87 12.68 -8.26 5.40
N GLY A 88 11.40 -8.46 5.10
CA GLY A 88 10.49 -9.02 6.08
C GLY A 88 9.08 -9.18 5.56
N HIS A 89 8.20 -9.54 6.49
CA HIS A 89 6.78 -9.58 6.30
C HIS A 89 6.06 -9.15 7.58
N TRP A 90 4.84 -8.69 7.43
CA TRP A 90 3.93 -8.35 8.53
C TRP A 90 2.49 -8.73 8.15
N GLY A 91 1.69 -9.09 9.16
CA GLY A 91 0.33 -9.61 9.00
C GLY A 91 0.26 -11.13 9.11
N LYS A 92 -0.97 -11.66 9.29
CA LYS A 92 -1.26 -13.03 9.79
C LYS A 92 -0.37 -14.13 9.17
N SER A 93 0.71 -14.46 9.89
CA SER A 93 1.46 -15.69 9.79
C SER A 93 1.12 -16.54 11.03
N HIS A 94 0.38 -17.62 10.82
CA HIS A 94 0.09 -18.73 11.75
C HIS A 94 -0.57 -18.49 13.12
N THR A 95 -0.63 -17.28 13.69
CA THR A 95 -1.33 -17.03 14.97
C THR A 95 -2.45 -16.03 14.78
N ALA A 96 -3.68 -16.52 14.74
CA ALA A 96 -4.86 -15.66 14.74
C ALA A 96 -4.90 -14.85 16.05
N GLY A 97 -4.67 -13.53 15.98
CA GLY A 97 -5.08 -12.60 17.04
C GLY A 97 -4.06 -11.58 17.55
N LEU A 98 -2.80 -11.58 17.12
CA LEU A 98 -1.82 -10.56 17.58
C LEU A 98 -1.63 -9.39 16.61
N ASP A 99 -1.83 -9.57 15.31
CA ASP A 99 -1.65 -8.49 14.32
C ASP A 99 -3.01 -7.99 13.84
N ALA A 100 -3.48 -6.87 14.40
CA ALA A 100 -4.65 -6.15 13.88
C ALA A 100 -4.29 -5.46 12.56
N ALA A 101 -5.22 -5.40 11.61
CA ALA A 101 -5.00 -4.69 10.34
C ALA A 101 -4.64 -3.22 10.60
N ILE A 102 -3.75 -2.67 9.77
CA ILE A 102 -3.39 -1.25 9.86
C ILE A 102 -4.41 -0.47 9.04
N THR A 103 -5.42 0.02 9.74
CA THR A 103 -6.50 0.82 9.15
C THR A 103 -6.01 2.22 8.81
N ASN A 104 -6.36 2.72 7.62
CA ASN A 104 -6.17 4.13 7.29
C ASN A 104 -7.00 5.03 8.23
N ASN A 105 -6.32 5.60 9.22
CA ASN A 105 -6.87 6.51 10.22
C ASN A 105 -6.66 7.99 9.84
N ALA A 106 -6.33 8.31 8.59
CA ALA A 106 -6.20 9.68 8.12
C ALA A 106 -7.54 10.43 8.27
N GLY A 107 -7.45 11.72 8.61
CA GLY A 107 -8.60 12.56 8.97
C GLY A 107 -9.50 12.94 7.78
N SER A 108 -9.58 14.22 7.48
CA SER A 108 -10.34 14.77 6.34
C SER A 108 -9.52 14.76 5.04
N GLY A 109 -10.21 14.72 3.90
CA GLY A 109 -9.59 14.81 2.57
C GLY A 109 -8.74 13.59 2.23
N VAL A 110 -9.31 12.40 2.46
CA VAL A 110 -8.64 11.12 2.21
C VAL A 110 -8.81 10.77 0.74
N THR A 111 -7.70 10.75 0.00
CA THR A 111 -7.64 10.16 -1.34
C THR A 111 -7.64 8.63 -1.27
N GLY A 112 -7.19 8.09 -0.12
CA GLY A 112 -7.20 6.66 0.16
C GLY A 112 -5.96 5.93 -0.35
N ASP A 113 -5.11 6.66 -1.07
CA ASP A 113 -3.95 6.11 -1.76
C ASP A 113 -2.94 5.58 -0.76
N VAL A 114 -2.27 4.51 -1.18
CA VAL A 114 -1.16 3.92 -0.44
C VAL A 114 0.10 4.29 -1.20
N ILE A 115 0.94 5.15 -0.62
CA ILE A 115 2.14 5.68 -1.26
C ILE A 115 3.40 5.20 -0.53
N VAL A 116 4.57 5.34 -1.17
CA VAL A 116 5.87 5.05 -0.55
C VAL A 116 6.75 6.30 -0.54
N THR A 117 7.39 6.51 0.60
CA THR A 117 8.50 7.47 0.75
C THR A 117 9.74 6.77 1.24
N THR A 118 10.90 7.37 1.01
CA THR A 118 12.19 6.76 1.35
C THR A 118 13.12 7.76 2.03
N THR A 119 13.90 7.28 2.99
CA THR A 119 14.93 8.07 3.68
C THR A 119 16.28 7.39 3.54
N GLY A 120 17.30 8.16 3.15
CA GLY A 120 18.66 7.64 2.95
C GLY A 120 18.76 6.67 1.78
N PHE A 121 17.90 6.84 0.77
CA PHE A 121 17.77 5.94 -0.37
C PHE A 121 18.58 6.43 -1.54
N GLU A 122 19.48 5.58 -2.03
CA GLU A 122 20.42 5.94 -3.09
C GLU A 122 19.95 5.46 -4.47
N ALA A 123 20.52 6.03 -5.54
CA ALA A 123 20.06 5.79 -6.91
C ALA A 123 20.01 4.30 -7.32
N ALA A 124 20.94 3.48 -6.81
CA ALA A 124 21.04 2.06 -7.13
C ALA A 124 20.15 1.12 -6.32
N GLU A 125 19.41 1.67 -5.37
CA GLU A 125 18.60 0.95 -4.41
C GLU A 125 17.20 0.69 -4.97
N THR A 126 16.58 -0.40 -4.52
CA THR A 126 15.27 -0.81 -5.02
C THR A 126 14.39 -1.36 -3.92
N ILE A 127 13.10 -1.10 -4.03
CA ILE A 127 12.05 -1.66 -3.16
C ILE A 127 11.22 -2.64 -3.97
N SER A 128 10.91 -3.79 -3.37
CA SER A 128 9.86 -4.68 -3.86
C SER A 128 8.89 -4.98 -2.72
N VAL A 129 7.60 -4.85 -2.99
CA VAL A 129 6.52 -5.02 -2.01
C VAL A 129 5.41 -5.90 -2.59
N ALA A 130 4.89 -6.79 -1.74
CA ALA A 130 3.64 -7.48 -1.96
C ALA A 130 2.67 -7.07 -0.86
N LEU A 131 1.49 -6.59 -1.23
CA LEU A 131 0.47 -6.06 -0.32
C LEU A 131 -0.83 -6.81 -0.49
N ILE A 132 -1.51 -7.05 0.62
CA ILE A 132 -2.93 -7.42 0.64
C ILE A 132 -3.63 -6.35 1.46
N LEU A 133 -4.54 -5.64 0.80
CA LEU A 133 -5.36 -4.59 1.36
C LEU A 133 -6.83 -5.01 1.35
N LYS A 134 -7.62 -4.38 2.21
CA LYS A 134 -9.07 -4.53 2.25
C LYS A 134 -9.74 -3.17 2.06
N LYS A 135 -10.77 -3.14 1.21
CA LYS A 135 -11.69 -2.00 1.06
C LYS A 135 -12.55 -1.87 2.32
N GLU A 136 -12.37 -0.80 3.08
CA GLU A 136 -13.08 -0.56 4.34
C GLU A 136 -14.32 0.32 4.15
N SER A 137 -14.20 1.44 3.44
CA SER A 137 -15.28 2.39 3.18
C SER A 137 -15.00 3.21 1.92
N GLY A 138 -15.99 3.98 1.47
CA GLY A 138 -15.86 4.80 0.25
C GLY A 138 -15.81 3.96 -1.03
N TYR A 139 -16.38 2.75 -0.98
CA TYR A 139 -16.60 1.89 -2.13
C TYR A 139 -18.07 1.47 -2.20
N GLY A 140 -18.54 1.12 -3.40
CA GLY A 140 -19.88 0.56 -3.61
C GLY A 140 -20.17 -0.62 -2.67
N THR A 141 -21.42 -0.75 -2.26
CA THR A 141 -21.87 -1.91 -1.48
C THR A 141 -22.45 -2.96 -2.41
N ARG A 142 -22.29 -4.22 -2.00
CA ARG A 142 -22.84 -5.35 -2.73
C ARG A 142 -24.36 -5.39 -2.53
N SER A 143 -25.15 -5.02 -3.54
CA SER A 143 -26.63 -4.94 -3.43
C SER A 143 -27.30 -6.31 -3.27
N ASP A 144 -26.63 -7.38 -3.68
CA ASP A 144 -27.10 -8.77 -3.58
C ASP A 144 -26.74 -9.45 -2.24
N TYR A 145 -26.11 -8.72 -1.31
CA TYR A 145 -25.89 -9.18 0.05
C TYR A 145 -26.68 -8.32 1.04
N SER A 146 -27.89 -8.75 1.38
CA SER A 146 -28.63 -8.26 2.54
C SER A 146 -28.16 -9.03 3.78
N GLY A 147 -27.16 -8.49 4.48
CA GLY A 147 -26.79 -8.91 5.84
C GLY A 147 -27.39 -7.95 6.86
#